data_AF-A0A1V9YDZ0-F1
#
_entry.id   AF-A0A1V9YDZ0-F1
#
_cell.length_a   1.000
_cell.length_b   1.000
_cell.length_c   1.000
_cell.angle_alpha   90.00
_cell.angle_beta   90.00
_cell.angle_gamma   90.00
#
_symmetry.space_group_name_H-M   'P 1'
#
loop_
_entity.id
_entity.type
_entity.pdbx_description
1 polymer ?
#
loop_
_entity_poly.entity_id
_entity_poly.type
_entity_poly.pdbx_seq_one_letter_code
_entity_poly.pdbx_strand_id
1 'polypeptide(L)'
;MAVPTSVVVGVSALTVLALYYLQATRRESPALQPRKRKQLLRLQALAAGEVPLALRPSFYFNVPFQHDAIFDAATNVFAVLDRLHEYIEVWLAAHVPSRPPTAMLCKGTDGATVLVSSQEDALADATVFNYSGRDDRCLVLEDGVRVMGGVFDVSEGSIYLGRNTVVEPNVFIKGPVIIGEGCTVRHGAYLRGDVLLGDHVVLRAEVKHALIMDHAELCHPGYCGDSLCGYKSHFANQVSTANLTLMVPTGGTGVCIEVNGTVYDTGRRKVGVVLGDNSQLGCNVATDPCTLIGPNTNVYALTRLNKGLYGPNEIIKNKPMEKGVVERAPLRQ
;
A
#
# COMPACT_ATOMS: atom_id res chain seq x y z
N MET A 1 -77.85 -16.37 -55.50
CA MET A 1 -77.70 -15.72 -54.18
C MET A 1 -76.29 -15.98 -53.70
N ALA A 2 -75.58 -14.91 -53.34
CA ALA A 2 -74.14 -14.89 -53.12
C ALA A 2 -73.74 -15.34 -51.70
N VAL A 3 -72.57 -15.95 -51.59
CA VAL A 3 -71.86 -16.26 -50.34
C VAL A 3 -71.20 -14.98 -49.81
N PRO A 4 -71.24 -14.67 -48.50
CA PRO A 4 -70.26 -13.80 -47.88
C PRO A 4 -69.18 -14.60 -47.13
N THR A 5 -67.95 -14.20 -47.45
CA THR A 5 -66.64 -14.53 -46.92
C THR A 5 -66.51 -14.34 -45.41
N SER A 6 -65.93 -15.34 -44.73
CA SER A 6 -65.38 -15.22 -43.39
C SER A 6 -63.99 -14.57 -43.44
N VAL A 7 -63.83 -13.42 -42.79
CA VAL A 7 -62.53 -12.77 -42.57
C VAL A 7 -61.93 -13.34 -41.28
N VAL A 8 -60.93 -14.21 -41.41
CA VAL A 8 -60.07 -14.61 -40.30
C VAL A 8 -59.02 -13.52 -40.14
N VAL A 9 -59.12 -12.71 -39.07
CA VAL A 9 -58.06 -11.77 -38.69
C VAL A 9 -56.93 -12.57 -38.06
N GLY A 10 -55.93 -12.92 -38.87
CA GLY A 10 -54.69 -13.54 -38.42
C GLY A 10 -53.90 -12.54 -37.57
N VAL A 11 -53.86 -12.76 -36.26
CA VAL A 11 -52.86 -12.12 -35.40
C VAL A 11 -51.52 -12.74 -35.77
N SER A 12 -50.64 -11.98 -36.40
CA SER A 12 -49.33 -12.47 -36.83
C SER A 12 -48.53 -13.02 -35.65
N ALA A 13 -47.76 -14.10 -35.86
CA ALA A 13 -46.88 -14.67 -34.84
C ALA A 13 -45.89 -13.63 -34.26
N LEU A 14 -45.56 -12.57 -35.01
CA LEU A 14 -44.77 -11.43 -34.54
C LEU A 14 -45.44 -10.66 -33.39
N THR A 15 -46.77 -10.52 -33.40
CA THR A 15 -47.50 -9.78 -32.37
C THR A 15 -47.54 -10.55 -31.05
N VAL A 16 -47.65 -11.88 -31.12
CA VAL A 16 -47.58 -12.76 -29.94
C VAL A 16 -46.17 -12.82 -29.38
N LEU A 17 -45.13 -12.90 -30.23
CA LEU A 17 -43.74 -12.85 -29.78
C LEU A 17 -43.38 -11.50 -29.15
N ALA A 18 -43.87 -10.38 -29.71
CA ALA A 18 -43.63 -9.05 -29.17
C ALA A 18 -44.28 -8.86 -27.78
N LEU A 19 -45.49 -9.39 -27.57
CA LEU A 19 -46.15 -9.39 -26.27
C LEU A 19 -45.41 -10.28 -25.24
N TYR A 20 -44.90 -11.44 -25.66
CA TYR A 20 -44.09 -12.31 -24.80
C TYR A 20 -42.74 -11.67 -24.44
N TYR A 21 -42.10 -10.96 -25.38
CA TYR A 21 -40.86 -10.20 -25.13
C TYR A 21 -41.08 -9.01 -24.19
N LEU A 22 -42.21 -8.30 -24.33
CA LEU A 22 -42.59 -7.19 -23.45
C LEU A 22 -42.98 -7.66 -22.04
N GLN A 23 -43.52 -8.87 -21.89
CA GLN A 23 -43.80 -9.48 -20.58
C GLN A 23 -42.54 -10.07 -19.94
N ALA A 24 -41.64 -10.68 -20.71
CA ALA A 24 -40.39 -11.26 -20.20
C ALA A 24 -39.33 -10.20 -19.80
N THR A 25 -39.40 -8.99 -20.35
CA THR A 25 -38.50 -7.86 -20.02
C THR A 25 -39.02 -6.96 -18.90
N ARG A 26 -40.26 -7.14 -18.45
CA ARG A 26 -40.80 -6.53 -17.21
C ARG A 26 -40.52 -7.41 -15.98
N ARG A 27 -39.25 -7.76 -15.75
CA ARG A 27 -38.82 -7.95 -14.37
C ARG A 27 -38.60 -6.56 -13.83
N GLU A 28 -39.54 -6.06 -13.03
CA GLU A 28 -39.30 -4.89 -12.21
C GLU A 28 -38.00 -5.16 -11.44
N SER A 29 -36.94 -4.44 -11.82
CA SER A 29 -35.75 -4.35 -10.98
C SER A 29 -36.27 -3.96 -9.59
N PRO A 30 -35.96 -4.71 -8.52
CA PRO A 30 -36.43 -4.36 -7.20
C PRO A 30 -36.08 -2.90 -6.97
N ALA A 31 -37.09 -2.08 -6.65
CA ALA A 31 -36.92 -0.67 -6.42
C ALA A 31 -35.69 -0.50 -5.54
N LEU A 32 -34.68 0.21 -6.06
CA LEU A 32 -33.43 0.45 -5.35
C LEU A 32 -33.85 1.12 -4.04
N GLN A 33 -33.84 0.38 -2.93
CA GLN A 33 -34.27 0.96 -1.67
C GLN A 33 -33.41 2.20 -1.45
N PRO A 34 -34.00 3.35 -1.08
CA PRO A 34 -33.23 4.55 -0.84
C PRO A 34 -32.16 4.19 0.19
N ARG A 35 -30.89 4.18 -0.24
CA ARG A 35 -29.76 3.89 0.65
C ARG A 35 -29.90 4.86 1.82
N LYS A 36 -30.17 4.34 3.02
CA LYS A 36 -30.14 5.14 4.25
C LYS A 36 -28.87 5.98 4.19
N ARG A 37 -29.02 7.31 4.31
CA ARG A 37 -27.91 8.26 4.23
C ARG A 37 -26.94 7.89 5.34
N LYS A 38 -25.83 7.24 4.98
CA LYS A 38 -24.81 6.84 5.96
C LYS A 38 -24.20 8.09 6.55
N GLN A 39 -24.03 8.10 7.87
CA GLN A 39 -23.36 9.19 8.57
C GLN A 39 -21.90 9.23 8.11
N LEU A 40 -21.44 10.39 7.66
CA LEU A 40 -20.04 10.63 7.30
C LEU A 40 -19.37 11.39 8.45
N LEU A 41 -18.35 10.79 9.06
CA LEU A 41 -17.53 11.38 10.10
C LEU A 41 -16.11 11.59 9.60
N ARG A 42 -15.46 12.69 9.99
CA ARG A 42 -14.03 12.92 9.69
C ARG A 42 -13.19 12.34 10.82
N LEU A 43 -12.30 11.41 10.52
CA LEU A 43 -11.51 10.72 11.55
C LEU A 43 -10.64 11.69 12.36
N GLN A 44 -10.09 12.72 11.73
CA GLN A 44 -9.26 13.73 12.39
C GLN A 44 -10.01 14.56 13.45
N ALA A 45 -11.35 14.61 13.37
CA ALA A 45 -12.18 15.39 14.27
C ALA A 45 -12.68 14.59 15.49
N LEU A 46 -12.41 13.28 15.53
CA LEU A 46 -12.87 12.41 16.62
C LEU A 46 -11.89 12.44 17.80
N ALA A 47 -12.42 12.37 19.02
CA ALA A 47 -11.59 12.10 20.19
C ALA A 47 -11.07 10.66 20.15
N ALA A 48 -9.90 10.39 20.77
CA ALA A 48 -9.26 9.07 20.74
C ALA A 48 -10.19 7.92 21.18
N GLY A 49 -11.06 8.15 22.16
CA GLY A 49 -12.05 7.17 22.64
C GLY A 49 -13.15 6.85 21.63
N GLU A 50 -13.43 7.74 20.67
CA GLU A 50 -14.50 7.63 19.68
C GLU A 50 -14.04 6.95 18.39
N VAL A 51 -12.73 6.87 18.15
CA VAL A 51 -12.17 6.17 16.99
C VAL A 51 -12.47 4.67 17.13
N PRO A 52 -13.13 4.01 16.16
CA PRO A 52 -13.38 2.57 16.22
C PRO A 52 -12.11 1.76 16.39
N LEU A 53 -12.15 0.65 17.15
CA LEU A 53 -10.98 -0.19 17.41
C LEU A 53 -10.26 -0.61 16.11
N ALA A 54 -11.01 -1.04 15.08
CA ALA A 54 -10.48 -1.43 13.78
C ALA A 54 -9.79 -0.30 12.99
N LEU A 55 -9.84 0.95 13.46
CA LEU A 55 -9.14 2.09 12.86
C LEU A 55 -8.02 2.63 13.76
N ARG A 56 -7.66 1.91 14.84
CA ARG A 56 -6.55 2.26 15.73
C ARG A 56 -5.29 1.47 15.36
N PRO A 57 -4.07 2.05 15.47
CA PRO A 57 -2.82 1.33 15.22
C PRO A 57 -2.70 0.03 16.02
N SER A 58 -3.07 0.06 17.30
CA SER A 58 -3.01 -1.09 18.22
C SER A 58 -3.91 -2.27 17.83
N PHE A 59 -4.83 -2.12 16.88
CA PHE A 59 -5.55 -3.28 16.34
C PHE A 59 -4.66 -4.12 15.40
N TYR A 60 -3.69 -3.49 14.73
CA TYR A 60 -2.85 -4.11 13.70
C TYR A 60 -1.45 -4.44 14.19
N PHE A 61 -0.89 -3.59 15.04
CA PHE A 61 0.51 -3.59 15.45
C PHE A 61 0.60 -3.70 16.97
N ASN A 62 1.04 -4.85 17.47
CA ASN A 62 1.13 -5.16 18.91
C ASN A 62 2.48 -5.78 19.31
N VAL A 63 3.39 -5.92 18.35
CA VAL A 63 4.77 -6.37 18.61
C VAL A 63 5.64 -5.15 18.90
N PRO A 64 6.52 -5.19 19.93
CA PRO A 64 7.46 -4.12 20.21
C PRO A 64 8.29 -3.75 18.99
N PHE A 65 8.51 -2.46 18.80
CA PHE A 65 9.20 -1.92 17.63
C PHE A 65 10.03 -0.70 18.01
N GLN A 66 11.25 -0.59 17.48
CA GLN A 66 12.14 0.55 17.79
C GLN A 66 11.46 1.90 17.55
N HIS A 67 10.56 1.95 16.57
CA HIS A 67 9.86 3.16 16.18
C HIS A 67 8.44 3.28 16.73
N ASP A 68 8.10 2.56 17.81
CA ASP A 68 6.75 2.54 18.43
C ASP A 68 6.16 3.93 18.70
N ALA A 69 7.01 4.92 19.00
CA ALA A 69 6.59 6.30 19.23
C ALA A 69 5.77 6.91 18.07
N ILE A 70 5.91 6.42 16.83
CA ILE A 70 5.09 6.88 15.70
C ILE A 70 3.62 6.44 15.84
N PHE A 71 3.37 5.28 16.45
CA PHE A 71 2.03 4.75 16.69
C PHE A 71 1.36 5.44 17.87
N ASP A 72 2.10 5.64 18.97
CA ASP A 72 1.58 6.29 20.19
C ASP A 72 1.09 7.71 19.93
N ALA A 73 1.76 8.42 19.03
CA ALA A 73 1.42 9.79 18.67
C ALA A 73 0.29 9.88 17.60
N ALA A 74 -0.18 8.76 17.07
CA ALA A 74 -1.21 8.71 16.03
C ALA A 74 -2.61 8.50 16.62
N THR A 75 -3.55 9.39 16.27
CA THR A 75 -4.94 9.29 16.75
C THR A 75 -5.72 8.14 16.13
N ASN A 76 -5.30 7.70 14.94
CA ASN A 76 -5.87 6.59 14.18
C ASN A 76 -4.79 6.02 13.25
N VAL A 77 -5.06 4.86 12.65
CA VAL A 77 -4.07 4.14 11.83
C VAL A 77 -3.60 4.93 10.61
N PHE A 78 -4.44 5.78 10.00
CA PHE A 78 -4.04 6.59 8.85
C PHE A 78 -3.17 7.79 9.25
N ALA A 79 -3.33 8.30 10.48
CA ALA A 79 -2.51 9.39 10.99
C ALA A 79 -1.04 8.99 11.15
N VAL A 80 -0.72 7.68 11.25
CA VAL A 80 0.67 7.19 11.21
C VAL A 80 1.35 7.63 9.91
N LEU A 81 0.65 7.50 8.76
CA LEU A 81 1.18 7.93 7.47
C LEU A 81 1.31 9.45 7.37
N ASP A 82 0.39 10.22 7.97
CA ASP A 82 0.47 11.69 8.00
C ASP A 82 1.72 12.17 8.76
N ARG A 83 2.14 11.42 9.78
CA ARG A 83 3.28 11.75 10.65
C ARG A 83 4.62 11.22 10.15
N LEU A 84 4.61 10.34 9.14
CA LEU A 84 5.80 9.58 8.75
C LEU A 84 6.98 10.48 8.34
N HIS A 85 6.71 11.53 7.56
CA HIS A 85 7.74 12.47 7.11
C HIS A 85 8.45 13.15 8.29
N GLU A 86 7.66 13.82 9.15
CA GLU A 86 8.20 14.53 10.32
C GLU A 86 8.92 13.57 11.27
N TYR A 87 8.37 12.38 11.50
CA TYR A 87 8.99 11.37 12.35
C TYR A 87 10.37 10.97 11.81
N ILE A 88 10.48 10.66 10.51
CA ILE A 88 11.76 10.25 9.90
C ILE A 88 12.78 11.38 9.99
N GLU A 89 12.42 12.61 9.61
CA GLU A 89 13.35 13.75 9.65
C GLU A 89 13.85 14.03 11.08
N VAL A 90 12.95 14.02 12.07
CA VAL A 90 13.32 14.21 13.49
C VAL A 90 14.21 13.06 13.98
N TRP A 91 13.89 11.82 13.63
CA TRP A 91 14.69 10.66 14.01
C TRP A 91 16.09 10.73 13.39
N LEU A 92 16.20 11.03 12.10
CA LEU A 92 17.47 11.16 11.38
C LEU A 92 18.34 12.29 11.94
N ALA A 93 17.75 13.43 12.31
CA ALA A 93 18.46 14.55 12.90
C ALA A 93 18.96 14.26 14.32
N ALA A 94 18.23 13.45 15.09
CA ALA A 94 18.61 13.06 16.45
C ALA A 94 19.56 11.86 16.49
N HIS A 95 19.63 11.07 15.41
CA HIS A 95 20.46 9.88 15.36
C HIS A 95 21.94 10.25 15.23
N VAL A 96 22.74 9.88 16.23
CA VAL A 96 24.19 10.10 16.24
C VAL A 96 24.85 8.92 15.52
N PRO A 97 25.48 9.12 14.35
CA PRO A 97 26.15 8.03 13.64
C PRO A 97 27.31 7.47 14.46
N SER A 98 27.61 6.18 14.29
CA SER A 98 28.77 5.54 14.96
C SER A 98 30.11 6.17 14.60
N ARG A 99 30.19 6.89 13.47
CA ARG A 99 31.38 7.60 12.99
C ARG A 99 31.06 9.06 12.64
N PRO A 100 31.98 9.99 12.89
CA PRO A 100 31.84 11.36 12.39
C PRO A 100 31.69 11.36 10.87
N PRO A 101 30.68 12.06 10.32
CA PRO A 101 30.51 12.14 8.88
C PRO A 101 31.58 13.01 8.22
N THR A 102 31.93 12.66 6.99
CA THR A 102 32.85 13.43 6.13
C THR A 102 32.13 13.92 4.88
N ALA A 103 32.45 15.12 4.41
CA ALA A 103 31.89 15.64 3.17
C ALA A 103 32.43 14.88 1.96
N MET A 104 31.54 14.40 1.09
CA MET A 104 31.85 13.73 -0.16
C MET A 104 31.24 14.52 -1.33
N LEU A 105 32.02 14.78 -2.37
CA LEU A 105 31.49 15.31 -3.63
C LEU A 105 30.57 14.27 -4.28
N CYS A 106 29.43 14.72 -4.78
CA CYS A 106 28.44 13.84 -5.39
C CYS A 106 27.87 14.46 -6.67
N LYS A 107 27.06 13.70 -7.39
CA LYS A 107 26.40 14.20 -8.60
C LYS A 107 25.25 15.12 -8.19
N GLY A 108 25.12 16.28 -8.82
CA GLY A 108 24.13 17.25 -8.35
C GLY A 108 24.28 18.60 -9.04
N THR A 109 23.88 19.64 -8.32
CA THR A 109 24.27 21.02 -8.64
C THR A 109 25.79 21.20 -8.57
N ASP A 110 26.33 22.26 -9.16
CA ASP A 110 27.78 22.51 -9.14
C ASP A 110 28.32 22.54 -7.70
N GLY A 111 29.33 21.70 -7.43
CA GLY A 111 29.91 21.56 -6.09
C GLY A 111 29.04 20.81 -5.08
N ALA A 112 28.02 20.05 -5.51
CA ALA A 112 27.15 19.30 -4.62
C ALA A 112 27.93 18.33 -3.72
N THR A 113 27.64 18.42 -2.42
CA THR A 113 28.23 17.56 -1.38
C THR A 113 27.15 16.81 -0.61
N VAL A 114 27.54 15.71 0.02
CA VAL A 114 26.75 14.97 1.00
C VAL A 114 27.64 14.61 2.18
N LEU A 115 27.09 14.65 3.39
CA LEU A 115 27.77 14.19 4.60
C LEU A 115 27.64 12.66 4.69
N VAL A 116 28.74 11.95 4.51
CA VAL A 116 28.76 10.48 4.55
C VAL A 116 29.39 10.00 5.84
N SER A 117 28.67 9.16 6.59
CA SER A 117 29.24 8.38 7.69
C SER A 117 29.28 6.92 7.24
N SER A 118 30.46 6.38 6.95
CA SER A 118 30.62 5.00 6.49
C SER A 118 32.01 4.46 6.84
N GLN A 119 32.21 3.15 6.68
CA GLN A 119 33.56 2.59 6.55
C GLN A 119 34.19 3.05 5.22
N GLU A 120 35.53 3.05 5.13
CA GLU A 120 36.23 3.32 3.88
C GLU A 120 35.75 2.37 2.77
N ASP A 121 35.67 2.87 1.54
CA ASP A 121 35.25 2.15 0.32
C ASP A 121 33.80 1.59 0.29
N ALA A 122 32.98 1.83 1.32
CA ALA A 122 31.61 1.30 1.39
C ALA A 122 30.69 1.74 0.23
N LEU A 123 31.02 2.83 -0.46
CA LEU A 123 30.26 3.38 -1.58
C LEU A 123 31.02 3.32 -2.91
N ALA A 124 32.12 2.56 -3.01
CA ALA A 124 32.98 2.54 -4.19
C ALA A 124 32.23 2.25 -5.50
N ASP A 125 31.22 1.37 -5.45
CA ASP A 125 30.40 0.97 -6.60
C ASP A 125 29.04 1.68 -6.68
N ALA A 126 28.79 2.68 -5.83
CA ALA A 126 27.52 3.39 -5.72
C ALA A 126 27.55 4.76 -6.41
N THR A 127 26.39 5.23 -6.87
CA THR A 127 26.19 6.62 -7.30
C THR A 127 25.38 7.38 -6.26
N VAL A 128 25.86 8.53 -5.83
CA VAL A 128 25.15 9.41 -4.90
C VAL A 128 24.74 10.71 -5.58
N PHE A 129 23.48 11.11 -5.37
CA PHE A 129 22.89 12.35 -5.90
C PHE A 129 22.51 13.32 -4.80
N ASN A 130 22.78 14.61 -5.02
CA ASN A 130 22.22 15.71 -4.25
C ASN A 130 21.91 16.91 -5.17
N TYR A 131 20.66 17.04 -5.57
CA TYR A 131 20.14 18.16 -6.36
C TYR A 131 19.38 19.18 -5.50
N SER A 132 19.41 19.07 -4.17
CA SER A 132 18.65 19.98 -3.30
C SER A 132 19.32 21.33 -3.09
N GLY A 133 20.62 21.45 -3.43
CA GLY A 133 21.45 22.61 -3.11
C GLY A 133 21.72 22.77 -1.61
N ARG A 134 21.41 21.76 -0.79
CA ARG A 134 21.67 21.77 0.66
C ARG A 134 22.92 20.96 0.95
N ASP A 135 23.73 21.43 1.89
CA ASP A 135 24.97 20.80 2.34
C ASP A 135 24.79 19.97 3.63
N ASP A 136 23.59 20.01 4.23
CA ASP A 136 23.23 19.31 5.46
C ASP A 136 22.64 17.90 5.24
N ARG A 137 22.63 17.42 4.00
CA ARG A 137 22.13 16.08 3.68
C ARG A 137 23.12 15.01 4.11
N CYS A 138 22.60 13.96 4.75
CA CYS A 138 23.40 12.85 5.27
C CYS A 138 23.09 11.54 4.54
N LEU A 139 24.14 10.75 4.32
CA LEU A 139 24.06 9.33 3.97
C LEU A 139 24.84 8.54 5.04
N VAL A 140 24.11 7.88 5.93
CA VAL A 140 24.67 7.17 7.08
C VAL A 140 24.64 5.66 6.83
N LEU A 141 25.80 5.03 6.90
CA LEU A 141 26.04 3.60 6.77
C LEU A 141 26.70 3.11 8.06
N GLU A 142 25.92 2.39 8.87
CA GLU A 142 26.41 1.82 10.11
C GLU A 142 27.35 0.61 9.92
N ASP A 143 27.89 0.11 11.02
CA ASP A 143 28.82 -1.01 11.02
C ASP A 143 28.30 -2.26 10.29
N GLY A 144 29.14 -2.79 9.39
CA GLY A 144 28.83 -4.00 8.63
C GLY A 144 27.87 -3.79 7.46
N VAL A 145 27.44 -2.56 7.18
CA VAL A 145 26.68 -2.25 5.96
C VAL A 145 27.53 -2.60 4.72
N ARG A 146 26.94 -3.35 3.80
CA ARG A 146 27.56 -3.69 2.50
C ARG A 146 26.70 -3.18 1.36
N VAL A 147 27.25 -2.25 0.59
CA VAL A 147 26.63 -1.76 -0.65
C VAL A 147 27.39 -2.34 -1.83
N MET A 148 26.72 -3.17 -2.62
CA MET A 148 27.30 -3.83 -3.81
C MET A 148 27.05 -3.02 -5.10
N GLY A 149 26.56 -1.80 -4.96
CA GLY A 149 26.16 -0.88 -6.02
C GLY A 149 24.77 -0.31 -5.79
N GLY A 150 24.36 0.62 -6.65
CA GLY A 150 23.05 1.27 -6.57
C GLY A 150 23.11 2.78 -6.63
N VAL A 151 21.94 3.40 -6.50
CA VAL A 151 21.75 4.85 -6.55
C VAL A 151 21.14 5.32 -5.24
N PHE A 152 21.79 6.30 -4.62
CA PHE A 152 21.33 6.96 -3.40
C PHE A 152 21.07 8.42 -3.70
N ASP A 153 19.81 8.84 -3.67
CA ASP A 153 19.41 10.22 -3.93
C ASP A 153 18.95 10.89 -2.64
N VAL A 154 19.80 11.78 -2.11
CA VAL A 154 19.53 12.54 -0.89
C VAL A 154 18.88 13.90 -1.15
N SER A 155 18.45 14.16 -2.40
CA SER A 155 17.88 15.47 -2.77
C SER A 155 16.62 15.80 -1.96
N GLU A 156 15.78 14.80 -1.70
CA GLU A 156 14.52 15.00 -0.95
C GLU A 156 14.69 14.79 0.55
N GLY A 157 15.69 14.03 1.00
CA GLY A 157 15.91 13.73 2.42
C GLY A 157 17.18 12.92 2.66
N SER A 158 17.62 12.86 3.92
CA SER A 158 18.77 12.04 4.32
C SER A 158 18.43 10.54 4.30
N ILE A 159 19.45 9.69 4.15
CA ILE A 159 19.30 8.22 4.11
C ILE A 159 20.12 7.60 5.24
N TYR A 160 19.51 6.67 5.97
CA TYR A 160 20.17 5.87 7.00
C TYR A 160 20.04 4.37 6.70
N LEU A 161 21.18 3.66 6.78
CA LEU A 161 21.29 2.21 6.71
C LEU A 161 21.86 1.67 8.03
N GLY A 162 21.05 0.90 8.75
CA GLY A 162 21.41 0.27 10.00
C GLY A 162 22.44 -0.85 9.83
N ARG A 163 23.00 -1.30 10.97
CA ARG A 163 24.11 -2.25 11.01
C ARG A 163 23.84 -3.50 10.18
N ASN A 164 24.88 -4.10 9.60
CA ASN A 164 24.79 -5.38 8.87
C ASN A 164 23.79 -5.41 7.70
N THR A 165 23.27 -4.25 7.26
CA THR A 165 22.34 -4.18 6.12
C THR A 165 23.08 -4.37 4.80
N VAL A 166 22.47 -5.15 3.91
CA VAL A 166 23.01 -5.45 2.58
C VAL A 166 22.16 -4.77 1.52
N VAL A 167 22.80 -4.00 0.65
CA VAL A 167 22.20 -3.41 -0.55
C VAL A 167 22.80 -4.10 -1.77
N GLU A 168 21.98 -4.86 -2.48
CA GLU A 168 22.36 -5.53 -3.73
C GLU A 168 22.47 -4.53 -4.90
N PRO A 169 23.12 -4.90 -6.02
CA PRO A 169 23.31 -4.00 -7.15
C PRO A 169 21.99 -3.50 -7.78
N ASN A 170 22.04 -2.31 -8.37
CA ASN A 170 20.91 -1.68 -9.09
C ASN A 170 19.65 -1.43 -8.23
N VAL A 171 19.83 -1.21 -6.92
CA VAL A 171 18.80 -0.62 -6.05
C VAL A 171 18.78 0.90 -6.25
N PHE A 172 17.60 1.51 -6.17
CA PHE A 172 17.44 2.97 -6.13
C PHE A 172 16.77 3.37 -4.81
N ILE A 173 17.45 4.17 -3.99
CA ILE A 173 16.94 4.69 -2.72
C ILE A 173 16.89 6.21 -2.80
N LYS A 174 15.69 6.78 -2.69
CA LYS A 174 15.47 8.22 -2.62
C LYS A 174 14.99 8.62 -1.24
N GLY A 175 15.74 9.48 -0.56
CA GLY A 175 15.45 9.95 0.79
C GLY A 175 14.17 10.81 0.88
N PRO A 176 13.62 11.01 2.10
CA PRO A 176 14.16 10.52 3.37
C PRO A 176 13.82 9.05 3.64
N VAL A 177 14.82 8.28 4.09
CA VAL A 177 14.66 6.83 4.31
C VAL A 177 15.42 6.38 5.56
N ILE A 178 14.76 5.54 6.37
CA ILE A 178 15.38 4.75 7.45
C ILE A 178 15.28 3.27 7.06
N ILE A 179 16.42 2.57 7.04
CA ILE A 179 16.47 1.11 6.94
C ILE A 179 17.14 0.58 8.20
N GLY A 180 16.44 -0.26 8.96
CA GLY A 180 16.92 -0.86 10.20
C GLY A 180 18.13 -1.79 10.03
N GLU A 181 18.50 -2.45 11.13
CA GLU A 181 19.62 -3.40 11.19
C GLU A 181 19.30 -4.70 10.44
N GLY A 182 20.30 -5.28 9.77
CA GLY A 182 20.25 -6.61 9.20
C GLY A 182 19.27 -6.76 8.04
N CYS A 183 18.88 -5.65 7.40
CA CYS A 183 18.00 -5.67 6.23
C CYS A 183 18.73 -6.20 4.99
N THR A 184 17.98 -6.77 4.05
CA THR A 184 18.49 -7.10 2.71
C THR A 184 17.64 -6.41 1.66
N VAL A 185 18.20 -5.37 1.04
CA VAL A 185 17.57 -4.65 -0.07
C VAL A 185 18.08 -5.24 -1.37
N ARG A 186 17.24 -6.07 -1.99
CA ARG A 186 17.54 -6.89 -3.17
C ARG A 186 17.54 -6.09 -4.47
N HIS A 187 18.20 -6.65 -5.46
CA HIS A 187 18.36 -6.10 -6.80
C HIS A 187 17.05 -5.60 -7.41
N GLY A 188 17.06 -4.34 -7.86
CA GLY A 188 15.94 -3.69 -8.53
C GLY A 188 14.89 -3.08 -7.59
N ALA A 189 15.11 -3.11 -6.26
CA ALA A 189 14.25 -2.39 -5.33
C ALA A 189 14.26 -0.88 -5.61
N TYR A 190 13.11 -0.24 -5.45
CA TYR A 190 12.96 1.21 -5.62
C TYR A 190 12.23 1.80 -4.42
N LEU A 191 12.94 2.56 -3.59
CA LEU A 191 12.40 3.23 -2.42
C LEU A 191 12.30 4.73 -2.69
N ARG A 192 11.16 5.33 -2.39
CA ARG A 192 10.93 6.77 -2.61
C ARG A 192 9.90 7.40 -1.69
N GLY A 193 9.96 8.71 -1.54
CA GLY A 193 9.18 9.39 -0.49
C GLY A 193 9.61 8.89 0.89
N ASP A 194 8.73 9.02 1.88
CA ASP A 194 9.07 8.71 3.27
C ASP A 194 9.02 7.19 3.53
N VAL A 195 10.16 6.50 3.59
CA VAL A 195 10.18 5.05 3.85
C VAL A 195 10.88 4.74 5.15
N LEU A 196 10.21 3.97 6.01
CA LEU A 196 10.77 3.43 7.24
C LEU A 196 10.69 1.90 7.18
N LEU A 197 11.84 1.25 7.16
CA LEU A 197 11.97 -0.20 7.35
C LEU A 197 12.53 -0.46 8.74
N GLY A 198 11.88 -1.37 9.47
CA GLY A 198 12.40 -1.96 10.70
C GLY A 198 13.57 -2.88 10.46
N ASP A 199 13.90 -3.67 11.48
CA ASP A 199 15.04 -4.57 11.45
C ASP A 199 14.74 -5.85 10.67
N HIS A 200 15.76 -6.43 10.06
CA HIS A 200 15.71 -7.73 9.37
C HIS A 200 14.67 -7.81 8.25
N VAL A 201 14.33 -6.69 7.62
CA VAL A 201 13.42 -6.65 6.46
C VAL A 201 14.12 -7.14 5.19
N VAL A 202 13.44 -7.97 4.40
CA VAL A 202 13.91 -8.38 3.07
C VAL A 202 13.05 -7.72 2.00
N LEU A 203 13.63 -6.88 1.15
CA LEU A 203 12.90 -6.03 0.22
C LEU A 203 13.41 -6.13 -1.22
N ARG A 204 12.51 -6.32 -2.20
CA ARG A 204 12.78 -6.18 -3.64
C ARG A 204 11.77 -5.27 -4.37
N ALA A 205 10.63 -4.96 -3.75
CA ALA A 205 9.52 -4.24 -4.37
C ALA A 205 9.80 -2.74 -4.59
N GLU A 206 8.90 -2.07 -5.34
CA GLU A 206 8.78 -0.60 -5.25
C GLU A 206 8.02 -0.26 -3.95
N VAL A 207 8.64 0.55 -3.10
CA VAL A 207 8.05 1.03 -1.84
C VAL A 207 8.00 2.55 -1.87
N LYS A 208 6.82 3.10 -1.58
CA LYS A 208 6.61 4.54 -1.60
C LYS A 208 5.77 5.03 -0.44
N HIS A 209 6.34 5.90 0.41
CA HIS A 209 5.65 6.49 1.56
C HIS A 209 5.02 5.39 2.43
N ALA A 210 5.85 4.62 3.13
CA ALA A 210 5.42 3.41 3.84
C ALA A 210 6.26 3.11 5.08
N LEU A 211 5.62 2.47 6.06
CA LEU A 211 6.25 1.90 7.25
C LEU A 211 6.14 0.38 7.18
N ILE A 212 7.27 -0.30 7.30
CA ILE A 212 7.36 -1.76 7.26
C ILE A 212 8.12 -2.21 8.52
N MET A 213 7.46 -2.94 9.41
CA MET A 213 8.03 -3.38 10.68
C MET A 213 8.97 -4.58 10.53
N ASP A 214 9.60 -4.95 11.64
CA ASP A 214 10.68 -5.92 11.69
C ASP A 214 10.30 -7.28 11.08
N HIS A 215 11.30 -7.92 10.48
CA HIS A 215 11.22 -9.24 9.84
C HIS A 215 10.18 -9.37 8.73
N ALA A 216 9.62 -8.27 8.24
CA ALA A 216 8.73 -8.32 7.10
C ALA A 216 9.48 -8.67 5.80
N GLU A 217 8.80 -9.35 4.90
CA GLU A 217 9.38 -9.83 3.65
C GLU A 217 8.53 -9.36 2.45
N LEU A 218 9.05 -8.39 1.72
CA LEU A 218 8.56 -7.96 0.42
C LEU A 218 9.58 -8.34 -0.65
N CYS A 219 9.91 -9.63 -0.70
CA CYS A 219 11.17 -10.15 -1.21
C CYS A 219 11.18 -10.41 -2.75
N HIS A 220 10.08 -10.05 -3.42
CA HIS A 220 9.83 -10.17 -4.85
C HIS A 220 9.34 -8.84 -5.45
N PRO A 221 9.36 -8.68 -6.80
CA PRO A 221 8.80 -7.49 -7.44
C PRO A 221 7.32 -7.31 -7.10
N GLY A 222 6.93 -6.08 -6.83
CA GLY A 222 5.59 -5.69 -6.40
C GLY A 222 5.53 -4.18 -6.15
N TYR A 223 4.39 -3.69 -5.67
CA TYR A 223 4.20 -2.28 -5.31
C TYR A 223 3.54 -2.15 -3.94
N CYS A 224 4.20 -1.42 -3.03
CA CYS A 224 3.71 -1.10 -1.69
C CYS A 224 3.75 0.42 -1.47
N GLY A 225 2.60 1.09 -1.56
CA GLY A 225 2.52 2.55 -1.55
C GLY A 225 1.51 3.09 -0.56
N ASP A 226 1.87 4.13 0.20
CA ASP A 226 0.99 4.76 1.21
C ASP A 226 0.42 3.71 2.20
N SER A 227 1.29 2.83 2.68
CA SER A 227 0.93 1.58 3.35
C SER A 227 1.68 1.37 4.67
N LEU A 228 1.09 0.55 5.56
CA LEU A 228 1.67 0.14 6.83
C LEU A 228 1.70 -1.40 6.87
N CYS A 229 2.86 -1.99 7.12
CA CYS A 229 3.06 -3.42 7.14
C CYS A 229 3.64 -3.86 8.48
N GLY A 230 2.94 -4.76 9.17
CA GLY A 230 3.24 -5.22 10.51
C GLY A 230 4.41 -6.17 10.60
N TYR A 231 4.75 -6.56 11.83
CA TYR A 231 5.82 -7.49 12.16
C TYR A 231 5.65 -8.81 11.41
N LYS A 232 6.70 -9.31 10.76
CA LYS A 232 6.65 -10.57 9.96
C LYS A 232 5.52 -10.63 8.93
N SER A 233 5.08 -9.48 8.44
CA SER A 233 4.16 -9.44 7.32
C SER A 233 4.87 -9.86 6.02
N HIS A 234 4.16 -10.47 5.08
CA HIS A 234 4.78 -11.02 3.87
C HIS A 234 4.01 -10.67 2.59
N PHE A 235 4.73 -10.19 1.58
CA PHE A 235 4.23 -10.08 0.20
C PHE A 235 4.91 -11.16 -0.63
N ALA A 236 4.10 -12.07 -1.15
CA ALA A 236 4.57 -12.99 -2.17
C ALA A 236 4.81 -12.25 -3.50
N ASN A 237 5.18 -13.00 -4.54
CA ASN A 237 5.52 -12.43 -5.83
C ASN A 237 4.35 -11.63 -6.45
N GLN A 238 4.65 -10.44 -6.98
CA GLN A 238 3.73 -9.58 -7.73
C GLN A 238 2.50 -9.11 -6.95
N VAL A 239 2.61 -8.95 -5.63
CA VAL A 239 1.59 -8.24 -4.85
C VAL A 239 1.59 -6.76 -5.21
N SER A 240 0.40 -6.18 -5.37
CA SER A 240 0.23 -4.75 -5.67
C SER A 240 -0.84 -4.12 -4.79
N THR A 241 -0.46 -3.06 -4.08
CA THR A 241 -1.37 -2.28 -3.23
C THR A 241 -1.82 -1.02 -3.96
N ALA A 242 -3.01 -1.01 -4.56
CA ALA A 242 -3.52 0.24 -5.12
C ALA A 242 -3.73 1.24 -3.98
N ASN A 243 -3.32 2.50 -4.20
CA ASN A 243 -3.38 3.55 -3.18
C ASN A 243 -4.28 4.73 -3.56
N LEU A 244 -4.70 4.83 -4.82
CA LEU A 244 -5.49 5.95 -5.33
C LEU A 244 -6.86 5.49 -5.82
N THR A 245 -7.92 6.06 -5.27
CA THR A 245 -9.28 5.85 -5.78
C THR A 245 -9.47 6.61 -7.10
N LEU A 246 -9.78 5.86 -8.15
CA LEU A 246 -10.07 6.40 -9.49
C LEU A 246 -11.50 6.96 -9.56
N MET A 247 -11.76 7.83 -10.55
CA MET A 247 -13.09 8.36 -10.86
C MET A 247 -13.81 9.06 -9.68
N VAL A 248 -13.04 9.71 -8.80
CA VAL A 248 -13.62 10.54 -7.73
C VAL A 248 -14.07 11.87 -8.34
N PRO A 249 -15.33 12.30 -8.13
CA PRO A 249 -15.83 13.58 -8.63
C PRO A 249 -14.98 14.76 -8.16
N THR A 250 -14.92 15.82 -8.96
CA THR A 250 -14.22 17.06 -8.61
C THR A 250 -14.76 17.62 -7.29
N GLY A 251 -13.88 17.85 -6.31
CA GLY A 251 -14.28 18.27 -4.96
C GLY A 251 -14.76 17.14 -4.03
N GLY A 252 -14.67 15.88 -4.46
CA GLY A 252 -14.93 14.72 -3.61
C GLY A 252 -13.97 14.64 -2.41
N THR A 253 -14.49 14.14 -1.29
CA THR A 253 -13.71 13.88 -0.07
C THR A 253 -12.59 12.87 -0.32
N GLY A 254 -11.64 12.76 0.61
CA GLY A 254 -10.56 11.79 0.55
C GLY A 254 -11.05 10.34 0.50
N VAL A 255 -10.13 9.39 0.62
CA VAL A 255 -10.47 7.98 0.76
C VAL A 255 -11.33 7.81 2.01
N CYS A 256 -12.47 7.11 1.89
CA CYS A 256 -13.38 6.86 2.99
C CYS A 256 -13.53 5.35 3.23
N ILE A 257 -13.69 4.94 4.48
CA ILE A 257 -13.90 3.56 4.91
C ILE A 257 -15.18 3.44 5.74
N GLU A 258 -15.87 2.31 5.65
CA GLU A 258 -17.09 2.06 6.44
C GLU A 258 -16.80 1.09 7.57
N VAL A 259 -17.23 1.43 8.79
CA VAL A 259 -17.11 0.59 9.97
C VAL A 259 -18.45 0.59 10.70
N ASN A 260 -19.03 -0.59 10.93
CA ASN A 260 -20.30 -0.77 11.64
C ASN A 260 -21.45 0.13 11.14
N GLY A 261 -21.52 0.36 9.81
CA GLY A 261 -22.56 1.17 9.17
C GLY A 261 -22.30 2.67 9.12
N THR A 262 -21.23 3.15 9.76
CA THR A 262 -20.78 4.56 9.73
C THR A 262 -19.62 4.71 8.75
N VAL A 263 -19.65 5.78 7.94
CA VAL A 263 -18.58 6.08 6.99
C VAL A 263 -17.63 7.08 7.61
N TYR A 264 -16.34 6.78 7.52
CA TYR A 264 -15.25 7.56 8.06
C TYR A 264 -14.38 8.08 6.91
N ASP A 265 -14.24 9.40 6.82
CA ASP A 265 -13.27 10.05 5.94
C ASP A 265 -11.88 9.93 6.56
N THR A 266 -10.94 9.34 5.83
CA THR A 266 -9.53 9.21 6.25
C THR A 266 -8.76 10.52 6.16
N GLY A 267 -9.31 11.55 5.50
CA GLY A 267 -8.63 12.82 5.22
C GLY A 267 -7.49 12.71 4.20
N ARG A 268 -7.18 11.50 3.71
CA ARG A 268 -6.08 11.25 2.78
C ARG A 268 -6.59 11.03 1.37
N ARG A 269 -5.88 11.55 0.37
CA ARG A 269 -6.14 11.23 -1.05
C ARG A 269 -5.62 9.84 -1.43
N LYS A 270 -4.56 9.38 -0.78
CA LYS A 270 -3.92 8.10 -1.03
C LYS A 270 -3.77 7.26 0.24
N VAL A 271 -4.23 6.02 0.17
CA VAL A 271 -4.12 5.00 1.22
C VAL A 271 -4.04 3.65 0.54
N GLY A 272 -2.93 2.92 0.73
CA GLY A 272 -2.74 1.57 0.25
C GLY A 272 -3.32 0.54 1.22
N VAL A 273 -2.46 -0.33 1.75
CA VAL A 273 -2.82 -1.40 2.69
C VAL A 273 -2.40 -1.05 4.12
N VAL A 274 -3.21 -1.47 5.09
CA VAL A 274 -2.73 -1.70 6.47
C VAL A 274 -2.71 -3.20 6.65
N LEU A 275 -1.53 -3.80 6.74
CA LEU A 275 -1.34 -5.23 6.88
C LEU A 275 -0.85 -5.51 8.30
N GLY A 276 -1.69 -6.11 9.14
CA GLY A 276 -1.35 -6.39 10.53
C GLY A 276 -0.23 -7.42 10.71
N ASP A 277 0.21 -7.56 11.95
CA ASP A 277 1.30 -8.48 12.32
C ASP A 277 1.04 -9.92 11.86
N ASN A 278 2.07 -10.59 11.34
CA ASN A 278 2.08 -11.96 10.84
C ASN A 278 1.09 -12.25 9.68
N SER A 279 0.55 -11.22 9.04
CA SER A 279 -0.37 -11.36 7.92
C SER A 279 0.35 -11.45 6.58
N GLN A 280 -0.22 -12.21 5.63
CA GLN A 280 0.46 -12.55 4.38
C GLN A 280 -0.43 -12.35 3.17
N LEU A 281 0.13 -11.78 2.10
CA LEU A 281 -0.48 -11.62 0.80
C LEU A 281 0.14 -12.59 -0.20
N GLY A 282 -0.66 -13.52 -0.73
CA GLY A 282 -0.24 -14.51 -1.72
C GLY A 282 0.11 -13.92 -3.09
N CYS A 283 0.68 -14.74 -3.98
CA CYS A 283 1.17 -14.26 -5.27
C CYS A 283 0.07 -13.59 -6.08
N ASN A 284 0.39 -12.47 -6.74
CA ASN A 284 -0.57 -11.72 -7.57
C ASN A 284 -1.84 -11.26 -6.82
N VAL A 285 -1.78 -11.11 -5.50
CA VAL A 285 -2.83 -10.41 -4.76
C VAL A 285 -2.82 -8.93 -5.15
N ALA A 286 -3.99 -8.40 -5.47
CA ALA A 286 -4.19 -6.99 -5.74
C ALA A 286 -5.22 -6.43 -4.75
N THR A 287 -4.87 -5.36 -4.05
CA THR A 287 -5.80 -4.69 -3.14
C THR A 287 -6.33 -3.41 -3.77
N ASP A 288 -7.61 -3.14 -3.61
CA ASP A 288 -8.15 -1.79 -3.80
C ASP A 288 -7.57 -0.82 -2.73
N PRO A 289 -7.62 0.51 -2.95
CA PRO A 289 -7.19 1.49 -1.95
C PRO A 289 -7.94 1.37 -0.62
N CYS A 290 -7.23 1.57 0.49
CA CYS A 290 -7.77 1.48 1.85
C CYS A 290 -8.30 0.09 2.18
N THR A 291 -7.45 -0.91 1.96
CA THR A 291 -7.69 -2.30 2.38
C THR A 291 -6.95 -2.53 3.70
N LEU A 292 -7.68 -2.82 4.76
CA LEU A 292 -7.13 -2.99 6.10
C LEU A 292 -7.32 -4.44 6.53
N ILE A 293 -6.22 -5.12 6.86
CA ILE A 293 -6.16 -6.55 7.13
C ILE A 293 -5.61 -6.74 8.53
N GLY A 294 -6.41 -7.33 9.42
CA GLY A 294 -6.02 -7.58 10.80
C GLY A 294 -4.83 -8.54 10.93
N PRO A 295 -4.27 -8.69 12.13
CA PRO A 295 -3.13 -9.58 12.38
C PRO A 295 -3.49 -11.06 12.18
N ASN A 296 -2.48 -11.86 11.86
CA ASN A 296 -2.57 -13.31 11.61
C ASN A 296 -3.55 -13.69 10.51
N THR A 297 -3.67 -12.88 9.46
CA THR A 297 -4.62 -13.07 8.36
C THR A 297 -3.92 -13.29 7.04
N ASN A 298 -4.30 -14.36 6.34
CA ASN A 298 -3.64 -14.82 5.12
C ASN A 298 -4.55 -14.73 3.91
N VAL A 299 -4.05 -14.16 2.82
CA VAL A 299 -4.76 -13.97 1.57
C VAL A 299 -4.17 -14.91 0.51
N TYR A 300 -5.00 -15.74 -0.10
CA TYR A 300 -4.56 -16.68 -1.13
C TYR A 300 -4.13 -15.95 -2.42
N ALA A 301 -3.26 -16.60 -3.17
CA ALA A 301 -2.81 -16.09 -4.46
C ALA A 301 -3.99 -15.79 -5.41
N LEU A 302 -3.80 -14.80 -6.28
CA LEU A 302 -4.78 -14.33 -7.27
C LEU A 302 -6.08 -13.76 -6.66
N THR A 303 -6.12 -13.50 -5.36
CA THR A 303 -7.26 -12.84 -4.73
C THR A 303 -7.19 -11.33 -4.92
N ARG A 304 -8.28 -10.76 -5.45
CA ARG A 304 -8.51 -9.32 -5.42
C ARG A 304 -9.25 -8.97 -4.13
N LEU A 305 -8.71 -8.05 -3.34
CA LEU A 305 -9.39 -7.52 -2.16
C LEU A 305 -10.03 -6.17 -2.48
N ASN A 306 -11.27 -6.00 -2.05
CA ASN A 306 -11.95 -4.73 -2.14
C ASN A 306 -11.63 -3.87 -0.92
N LYS A 307 -11.78 -2.56 -1.08
CA LYS A 307 -11.67 -1.60 0.02
C LYS A 307 -12.55 -2.05 1.19
N GLY A 308 -11.97 -2.13 2.38
CA GLY A 308 -12.70 -2.57 3.57
C GLY A 308 -11.80 -3.08 4.68
N LEU A 309 -12.46 -3.62 5.70
CA LEU A 309 -11.85 -4.25 6.85
C LEU A 309 -11.91 -5.77 6.70
N TYR A 310 -10.79 -6.44 6.93
CA TYR A 310 -10.67 -7.88 7.05
C TYR A 310 -10.17 -8.22 8.46
N GLY A 311 -10.84 -9.15 9.12
CA GLY A 311 -10.62 -9.43 10.55
C GLY A 311 -9.30 -10.13 10.82
N PRO A 312 -8.93 -10.27 12.11
CA PRO A 312 -7.76 -11.05 12.52
C PRO A 312 -8.04 -12.55 12.45
N ASN A 313 -6.97 -13.35 12.30
CA ASN A 313 -7.05 -14.82 12.28
C ASN A 313 -7.92 -15.38 11.14
N GLU A 314 -7.92 -14.73 9.97
CA GLU A 314 -8.73 -15.13 8.81
C GLU A 314 -7.89 -15.78 7.70
N ILE A 315 -8.55 -16.63 6.90
CA ILE A 315 -8.04 -17.06 5.60
C ILE A 315 -8.98 -16.53 4.53
N ILE A 316 -8.46 -15.62 3.70
CA ILE A 316 -9.22 -14.99 2.62
C ILE A 316 -8.82 -15.66 1.32
N LYS A 317 -9.78 -16.29 0.65
CA LYS A 317 -9.54 -17.03 -0.58
C LYS A 317 -10.66 -16.85 -1.58
N ASN A 318 -10.29 -16.89 -2.85
CA ASN A 318 -11.24 -16.97 -3.96
C ASN A 318 -11.97 -18.33 -3.93
N LYS A 319 -13.31 -18.32 -3.86
CA LYS A 319 -14.15 -19.53 -4.01
C LYS A 319 -14.27 -20.14 -5.43
N PRO A 320 -13.73 -19.61 -6.55
CA PRO A 320 -13.71 -20.34 -7.83
C PRO A 320 -13.12 -21.76 -7.76
N MET A 321 -12.10 -22.02 -6.93
CA MET A 321 -11.48 -23.36 -6.82
C MET A 321 -12.41 -24.40 -6.20
N GLU A 322 -13.27 -24.00 -5.25
CA GLU A 322 -14.29 -24.89 -4.65
C GLU A 322 -15.49 -25.11 -5.59
N LYS A 323 -15.69 -24.22 -6.56
CA LYS A 323 -16.81 -24.25 -7.50
C LYS A 323 -16.40 -24.61 -8.94
N GLY A 324 -15.14 -24.96 -9.20
CA GLY A 324 -14.64 -25.30 -10.54
C GLY A 324 -14.74 -24.18 -11.59
N VAL A 325 -14.78 -22.90 -11.17
CA VAL A 325 -15.11 -21.76 -12.05
C VAL A 325 -13.88 -21.21 -12.76
N VAL A 326 -13.13 -22.08 -13.45
CA VAL A 326 -12.33 -21.63 -14.59
C VAL A 326 -13.21 -21.87 -15.81
N GLU A 327 -13.87 -20.83 -16.28
CA GLU A 327 -14.66 -20.92 -17.51
C GLU A 327 -13.72 -21.22 -18.68
N ARG A 328 -13.89 -22.39 -19.29
CA ARG A 328 -13.17 -22.79 -20.51
C ARG A 328 -14.13 -22.61 -21.68
N ALA A 329 -13.89 -21.60 -22.50
CA ALA A 329 -14.64 -21.38 -23.73
C ALA A 329 -13.77 -21.71 -24.96
N PRO A 330 -14.33 -22.28 -26.04
CA PRO A 330 -13.60 -22.47 -27.27
C PRO A 330 -13.24 -21.11 -27.88
N LEU A 331 -11.97 -20.94 -28.25
CA LEU A 331 -11.51 -19.80 -29.04
C LEU A 331 -12.14 -19.92 -30.44
N ARG A 332 -13.12 -19.06 -30.75
CA ARG A 332 -13.65 -18.97 -32.12
C ARG A 332 -12.56 -18.34 -32.99
N GLN A 333 -11.99 -19.15 -33.88
CA GLN A 333 -11.13 -18.68 -34.97
C GLN A 333 -11.95 -17.97 -36.03
#